data_AF-A0A6A3JP77-F1
#
_entry.id   AF-A0A6A3JP77-F1
#
_cell.length_a   1.000
_cell.length_b   1.000
_cell.length_c   1.000
_cell.angle_alpha   90.00
_cell.angle_beta   90.00
_cell.angle_gamma   90.00
#
_symmetry.space_group_name_H-M   'P 1'
#
loop_
_entity.id
_entity.type
_entity.pdbx_description
1 polymer ?
#
loop_
_entity_poly.entity_id
_entity_poly.type
_entity_poly.pdbx_seq_one_letter_code
_entity_poly.pdbx_strand_id
1 'polypeptide(L)'
;MIQKSKSPWASPIVVTIKKNGVDIRLCIAYRLINGLTQLMVSPMPLVNDLLEDLDKYLWYCYLDMGSGFWVVPMTDRARLISAFITPMGLFEWLRMPFGLTRDVFENGEPAKPGIHSVLGRRSYIDDILIGGTSWDDLCEKVERLLDVCEQWHLSISVEKSEWGMSKVDYLGHRVSGLGLEAKPKNLESLTALEFPRTLKGL
;
A
#
# COMPACT_ATOMS: atom_id res chain seq x y z
N MET A 1 4.12 8.77 16.50
CA MET A 1 3.38 7.59 15.98
C MET A 1 2.98 6.60 17.07
N ILE A 2 3.78 6.39 18.12
CA ILE A 2 3.45 5.50 19.24
C ILE A 2 3.42 6.23 20.58
N GLN A 3 2.79 5.62 21.58
CA GLN A 3 2.87 6.05 22.98
C GLN A 3 2.93 4.84 23.92
N LYS A 4 3.29 5.04 25.20
CA LYS A 4 3.20 3.97 26.20
C LYS A 4 1.75 3.53 26.36
N SER A 5 1.54 2.22 26.40
CA SER A 5 0.21 1.64 26.54
C SER A 5 0.02 1.01 27.92
N LYS A 6 -1.25 0.91 28.34
CA LYS A 6 -1.71 0.07 29.45
C LYS A 6 -2.69 -1.00 28.97
N SER A 7 -2.69 -1.27 27.67
CA SER A 7 -3.60 -2.22 27.05
C SER A 7 -3.42 -3.62 27.62
N PRO A 8 -4.51 -4.40 27.78
CA PRO A 8 -4.42 -5.83 28.07
C PRO A 8 -3.89 -6.64 26.87
N TRP A 9 -3.80 -6.03 25.68
CA TRP A 9 -3.25 -6.66 24.47
C TRP A 9 -1.74 -6.42 24.36
N ALA A 10 -1.02 -7.40 23.81
CA ALA A 10 0.40 -7.28 23.54
C ALA A 10 0.83 -8.17 22.37
N SER A 11 1.10 -7.57 21.21
CA SER A 11 1.70 -8.25 20.07
C SER A 11 3.23 -8.19 20.12
N PRO A 12 3.96 -9.28 19.80
CA PRO A 12 5.41 -9.24 19.81
C PRO A 12 5.96 -8.51 18.57
N ILE A 13 7.15 -7.92 18.72
CA ILE A 13 7.91 -7.36 17.60
C ILE A 13 8.75 -8.42 16.89
N VAL A 14 8.92 -8.23 15.59
CA VAL A 14 9.81 -9.01 14.72
C VAL A 14 10.71 -8.03 14.00
N VAL A 15 12.01 -8.25 14.08
CA VAL A 15 13.02 -7.38 13.47
C VAL A 15 13.53 -8.04 12.20
N THR A 16 13.48 -7.31 11.09
CA THR A 16 13.99 -7.78 9.78
C THR A 16 14.98 -6.78 9.22
N ILE A 17 15.97 -7.24 8.47
CA ILE A 17 16.94 -6.37 7.79
C ILE A 17 16.39 -6.06 6.40
N LYS A 18 16.37 -4.79 5.99
CA LYS A 18 15.95 -4.40 4.65
C LYS A 18 16.96 -4.90 3.61
N LYS A 19 16.56 -4.90 2.34
CA LYS A 19 17.40 -5.34 1.21
C LYS A 19 18.75 -4.62 1.09
N ASN A 20 18.87 -3.39 1.63
CA ASN A 20 20.14 -2.65 1.65
C ASN A 20 21.15 -3.19 2.68
N GLY A 21 20.78 -4.18 3.50
CA GLY A 21 21.68 -4.86 4.45
C GLY A 21 22.01 -4.05 5.72
N VAL A 22 21.64 -2.78 5.77
CA VAL A 22 21.98 -1.85 6.86
C VAL A 22 20.75 -1.44 7.65
N ASP A 23 19.64 -1.14 6.97
CA ASP A 23 18.44 -0.66 7.64
C ASP A 23 17.68 -1.80 8.30
N ILE A 24 17.14 -1.48 9.48
CA ILE A 24 16.26 -2.38 10.22
C ILE A 24 14.79 -1.99 9.95
N ARG A 25 13.94 -3.00 9.71
CA ARG A 25 12.49 -2.88 9.67
C ARG A 25 11.89 -3.60 10.87
N LEU A 26 11.27 -2.83 11.75
CA LEU A 26 10.49 -3.34 12.87
C LEU A 26 9.07 -3.67 12.40
N CYS A 27 8.71 -4.93 12.46
CA CYS A 27 7.38 -5.45 12.16
C CYS A 27 6.69 -5.86 13.46
N ILE A 28 5.37 -5.75 13.52
CA ILE A 28 4.59 -6.25 14.65
C ILE A 28 3.80 -7.46 14.19
N ALA A 29 3.87 -8.55 14.94
CA ALA A 29 3.25 -9.80 14.56
C ALA A 29 1.75 -9.82 14.93
N TYR A 30 0.93 -9.09 14.18
CA TYR A 30 -0.53 -9.06 14.36
C TYR A 30 -1.27 -10.31 13.88
N ARG A 31 -0.58 -11.45 13.65
CA ARG A 31 -1.19 -12.67 13.10
C ARG A 31 -2.41 -13.14 13.90
N LEU A 32 -2.32 -13.13 15.22
CA LEU A 32 -3.42 -13.54 16.10
C LEU A 32 -4.57 -12.52 16.07
N ILE A 33 -4.24 -11.23 16.13
CA ILE A 33 -5.24 -10.16 16.08
C ILE A 33 -5.99 -10.18 14.75
N ASN A 34 -5.28 -10.25 13.62
CA ASN A 34 -5.89 -10.30 12.29
C ASN A 34 -6.78 -11.53 12.08
N GLY A 35 -6.57 -12.63 12.81
CA GLY A 35 -7.45 -13.80 12.79
C GLY A 35 -8.70 -13.66 13.67
N LEU A 36 -8.70 -12.70 14.60
CA LEU A 36 -9.83 -12.39 15.49
C LEU A 36 -10.64 -11.18 15.00
N THR A 37 -10.07 -10.37 14.10
CA THR A 37 -10.74 -9.21 13.51
C THR A 37 -11.57 -9.64 12.30
N GLN A 38 -12.79 -9.12 12.18
CA GLN A 38 -13.60 -9.32 11.00
C GLN A 38 -12.95 -8.57 9.82
N LEU A 39 -13.09 -9.08 8.60
CA LEU A 39 -12.56 -8.38 7.42
C LEU A 39 -13.68 -7.53 6.84
N MET A 40 -13.57 -6.21 6.97
CA MET A 40 -14.35 -5.31 6.13
C MET A 40 -13.82 -5.42 4.70
N VAL A 41 -14.59 -6.09 3.84
CA VAL A 41 -14.33 -6.15 2.41
C VAL A 41 -14.81 -4.83 1.81
N SER A 42 -13.97 -3.78 1.87
CA SER A 42 -14.10 -2.70 0.90
C SER A 42 -13.85 -3.35 -0.47
N PRO A 43 -14.68 -3.09 -1.51
CA PRO A 43 -14.42 -3.62 -2.84
C PRO A 43 -13.15 -2.96 -3.36
N MET A 44 -12.00 -3.59 -3.09
CA MET A 44 -10.76 -3.23 -3.72
C MET A 44 -10.86 -3.69 -5.18
N PRO A 45 -10.54 -2.82 -6.15
CA PRO A 45 -10.48 -3.21 -7.55
C PRO A 45 -9.50 -4.40 -7.69
N LEU A 46 -9.85 -5.38 -8.52
CA LEU A 46 -8.94 -6.49 -8.78
C LEU A 46 -7.70 -5.94 -9.50
N VAL A 47 -6.54 -6.56 -9.27
CA VAL A 47 -5.30 -6.16 -9.96
C VAL A 47 -5.49 -6.15 -11.49
N ASN A 48 -6.27 -7.08 -12.03
CA ASN A 48 -6.59 -7.08 -13.46
C ASN A 48 -7.40 -5.84 -13.87
N ASP A 49 -8.41 -5.45 -13.09
CA ASP A 49 -9.20 -4.23 -13.34
C ASP A 49 -8.32 -2.97 -13.29
N LEU A 50 -7.25 -2.98 -12.47
CA LEU A 50 -6.27 -1.90 -12.38
C LEU A 50 -5.36 -1.82 -13.60
N LEU A 51 -5.16 -2.94 -14.30
CA LEU A 51 -4.24 -3.09 -15.43
C LEU A 51 -4.94 -2.93 -16.79
N GLU A 52 -6.27 -2.83 -16.83
CA GLU A 52 -7.04 -2.62 -18.05
C GLU A 52 -6.80 -1.25 -18.68
N ASP A 53 -6.82 -1.22 -20.02
CA ASP A 53 -6.74 0.00 -20.86
C ASP A 53 -5.49 0.85 -20.63
N LEU A 54 -4.40 0.25 -20.15
CA LEU A 54 -3.15 0.98 -19.92
C LEU A 54 -2.40 1.27 -21.21
N ASP A 55 -2.54 0.43 -22.24
CA ASP A 55 -1.95 0.59 -23.58
C ASP A 55 -2.33 1.89 -24.30
N LYS A 56 -3.38 2.58 -23.83
CA LYS A 56 -3.87 3.85 -24.40
C LYS A 56 -3.02 5.07 -24.00
N TYR A 57 -2.12 4.94 -23.02
CA TYR A 57 -1.33 6.05 -22.52
C TYR A 57 0.09 6.07 -23.06
N LEU A 58 0.59 7.29 -23.30
CA LEU A 58 1.94 7.55 -23.78
C LEU A 58 2.91 7.82 -22.62
N TRP A 59 2.40 8.39 -21.52
CA TRP A 59 3.18 8.78 -20.36
C TRP A 59 2.56 8.25 -19.08
N TYR A 60 3.42 7.86 -18.14
CA TYR A 60 3.03 7.27 -16.87
C TYR A 60 3.76 7.94 -15.70
N CYS A 61 3.04 8.10 -14.59
CA CYS A 61 3.63 8.34 -13.28
C CYS A 61 3.24 7.21 -12.35
N TYR A 62 4.22 6.52 -11.78
CA TYR A 62 4.04 5.62 -10.65
C TYR A 62 4.44 6.36 -9.38
N LEU A 63 3.53 6.41 -8.41
CA LEU A 63 3.69 7.17 -7.19
C LEU A 63 3.57 6.25 -5.98
N ASP A 64 4.63 6.20 -5.17
CA ASP A 64 4.68 5.47 -3.90
C ASP A 64 4.27 6.43 -2.78
N MET A 65 3.19 6.12 -2.06
CA MET A 65 2.79 6.88 -0.88
C MET A 65 3.81 6.68 0.24
N GLY A 66 4.59 7.72 0.53
CA GLY A 66 5.60 7.70 1.60
C GLY A 66 5.01 7.57 3.00
N SER A 67 3.74 7.94 3.17
CA SER A 67 3.06 7.98 4.47
C SER A 67 1.64 7.42 4.50
N GLY A 68 1.20 6.70 3.45
CA GLY A 68 -0.21 6.32 3.21
C GLY A 68 -0.99 5.85 4.45
N PHE A 69 -0.50 4.82 5.14
CA PHE A 69 -1.14 4.30 6.36
C PHE A 69 -1.00 5.23 7.59
N TRP A 70 0.10 5.97 7.70
CA TRP A 70 0.42 6.77 8.90
C TRP A 70 -0.44 8.03 9.06
N VAL A 71 -1.18 8.44 8.04
CA VAL A 71 -2.08 9.60 8.11
C VAL A 71 -3.38 9.25 8.83
N VAL A 72 -3.81 7.99 8.81
CA VAL A 72 -5.10 7.58 9.40
C VAL A 72 -5.01 7.50 10.93
N PRO A 73 -5.74 8.34 11.69
CA PRO A 73 -5.78 8.24 13.15
C PRO A 73 -6.53 6.99 13.61
N MET A 74 -6.00 6.34 14.64
CA MET A 74 -6.60 5.16 15.26
C MET A 74 -7.74 5.57 16.22
N THR A 75 -8.86 4.85 16.20
CA THR A 75 -9.88 4.96 17.27
C THR A 75 -9.30 4.47 18.60
N ASP A 76 -9.83 4.90 19.74
CA ASP A 76 -9.30 4.48 21.05
C ASP A 76 -9.32 2.96 21.24
N ARG A 77 -10.35 2.27 20.74
CA ARG A 77 -10.41 0.81 20.70
C ARG A 77 -9.29 0.21 19.85
N ALA A 78 -9.04 0.79 18.68
CA ALA A 78 -7.98 0.33 17.78
C ALA A 78 -6.60 0.50 18.37
N ARG A 79 -6.35 1.61 19.06
CA ARG A 79 -5.09 1.89 19.74
C ARG A 79 -4.77 0.77 20.73
N LEU A 80 -5.72 0.40 21.59
CA LEU A 80 -5.56 -0.68 22.56
C LEU A 80 -5.24 -2.02 21.89
N ILE A 81 -5.95 -2.38 20.82
CA ILE A 81 -5.72 -3.64 20.10
C ILE A 81 -4.35 -3.64 19.41
N SER A 82 -3.91 -2.48 18.89
CA SER A 82 -2.61 -2.32 18.24
C SER A 82 -1.40 -2.38 19.20
N ALA A 83 -1.63 -2.59 20.50
CA ALA A 83 -0.56 -2.60 21.48
C ALA A 83 0.47 -3.71 21.20
N PHE A 84 1.74 -3.36 21.32
CA PHE A 84 2.88 -4.23 21.06
C PHE A 84 3.94 -4.11 22.14
N ILE A 85 4.62 -5.21 22.41
CA ILE A 85 5.61 -5.33 23.47
C ILE A 85 7.02 -5.38 22.90
N THR A 86 7.92 -4.65 23.56
CA THR A 86 9.35 -4.61 23.29
C THR A 86 10.12 -4.83 24.60
N PRO A 87 11.44 -5.11 24.55
CA PRO A 87 12.26 -5.10 25.77
C PRO A 87 12.23 -3.78 26.54
N MET A 88 11.83 -2.67 25.90
CA MET A 88 11.73 -1.34 26.50
C MET A 88 10.36 -1.04 27.11
N GLY A 89 9.38 -1.95 26.97
CA GLY A 89 8.03 -1.81 27.50
C GLY A 89 6.93 -2.01 26.45
N LEU A 90 5.71 -1.69 26.88
CA LEU A 90 4.49 -1.81 26.10
C LEU A 90 4.11 -0.47 25.45
N PHE A 91 3.84 -0.50 24.15
CA PHE A 91 3.48 0.67 23.36
C PHE A 91 2.26 0.41 22.51
N GLU A 92 1.55 1.45 22.10
CA GLU A 92 0.42 1.39 21.17
C GLU A 92 0.55 2.44 20.07
N TRP A 93 -0.10 2.20 18.94
CA TRP A 93 -0.09 3.13 17.81
C TRP A 93 -1.16 4.20 17.95
N LEU A 94 -0.82 5.43 17.55
CA LEU A 94 -1.77 6.55 17.42
C LEU A 94 -2.33 6.66 16.00
N ARG A 95 -1.65 6.06 15.02
CA ARG A 95 -1.95 6.08 13.58
C ARG A 95 -1.88 4.66 13.02
N MET A 96 -2.58 4.37 11.93
CA MET A 96 -2.67 3.00 11.39
C MET A 96 -1.26 2.42 11.10
N PRO A 97 -0.87 1.32 11.78
CA PRO A 97 0.41 0.69 11.53
C PRO A 97 0.32 -0.31 10.37
N PHE A 98 1.45 -0.57 9.72
CA PHE A 98 1.54 -1.69 8.80
C PHE A 98 1.23 -3.03 9.48
N GLY A 99 0.49 -3.89 8.77
CA GLY A 99 0.21 -5.26 9.19
C GLY A 99 -1.03 -5.45 10.08
N LEU A 100 -1.73 -4.38 10.46
CA LEU A 100 -3.02 -4.45 11.14
C LEU A 100 -4.15 -4.30 10.13
N THR A 101 -5.13 -5.21 10.14
CA THR A 101 -6.23 -5.16 9.17
C THR A 101 -7.21 -4.00 9.45
N ARG A 102 -7.79 -3.43 8.38
CA ARG A 102 -8.55 -2.16 8.32
C ARG A 102 -9.85 -2.09 9.15
N ASP A 103 -10.26 -3.15 9.82
CA ASP A 103 -11.58 -3.27 10.47
C ASP A 103 -11.63 -2.69 11.90
N VAL A 104 -10.57 -2.04 12.36
CA VAL A 104 -10.59 -1.41 13.70
C VAL A 104 -11.14 0.04 13.67
N PHE A 105 -11.68 0.49 12.53
CA PHE A 105 -11.92 1.91 12.24
C PHE A 105 -13.38 2.33 12.11
N GLU A 106 -14.37 1.46 12.28
CA GLU A 106 -15.74 1.86 11.96
C GLU A 106 -16.49 2.54 13.13
N ASN A 107 -16.60 3.88 13.03
CA ASN A 107 -17.90 4.52 12.78
C ASN A 107 -17.84 5.07 11.34
N GLY A 108 -18.21 4.24 10.39
CA GLY A 108 -18.10 4.47 8.95
C GLY A 108 -19.40 5.06 8.46
N GLU A 109 -19.48 6.39 8.49
CA GLU A 109 -20.34 7.05 7.53
C GLU A 109 -19.58 7.00 6.19
N PRO A 110 -20.13 6.37 5.13
CA PRO A 110 -19.52 6.43 3.81
C PRO A 110 -19.37 7.90 3.40
N ALA A 111 -18.25 8.22 2.75
CA ALA A 111 -18.05 9.52 2.12
C ALA A 111 -19.33 9.90 1.36
N LYS A 112 -19.81 11.12 1.59
CA LYS A 112 -21.08 11.64 1.05
C LYS A 112 -21.30 11.15 -0.38
N PRO A 113 -22.49 10.61 -0.72
CA PRO A 113 -22.78 10.16 -2.07
C PRO A 113 -22.54 11.32 -3.06
N GLY A 114 -21.63 11.11 -4.01
CA GLY A 114 -21.34 12.08 -5.08
C GLY A 114 -19.89 12.58 -5.17
N ILE A 115 -19.01 12.30 -4.21
CA ILE A 115 -17.57 12.59 -4.36
C ILE A 115 -16.92 11.39 -5.06
N HIS A 116 -16.78 11.47 -6.38
CA HIS A 116 -15.97 10.51 -7.12
C HIS A 116 -14.51 10.63 -6.67
N SER A 117 -13.88 9.50 -6.34
CA SER A 117 -12.45 9.46 -6.01
C SER A 117 -11.63 10.08 -7.14
N VAL A 118 -10.80 11.07 -6.82
CA VAL A 118 -9.85 11.70 -7.77
C VAL A 118 -8.87 10.67 -8.35
N LEU A 119 -8.65 9.57 -7.63
CA LEU A 119 -7.77 8.46 -8.02
C LEU A 119 -8.42 7.49 -9.04
N GLY A 120 -9.70 7.66 -9.35
CA GLY A 120 -10.43 6.71 -10.19
C GLY A 120 -10.39 5.29 -9.63
N ARG A 121 -10.49 4.28 -10.50
CA ARG A 121 -10.38 2.86 -10.13
C ARG A 121 -8.96 2.41 -9.84
N ARG A 122 -7.92 3.24 -10.03
CA ARG A 122 -6.52 2.81 -10.24
C ARG A 122 -5.57 2.92 -9.04
N SER A 123 -6.10 3.00 -7.83
CA SER A 123 -5.29 3.08 -6.61
C SER A 123 -5.25 1.75 -5.87
N TYR A 124 -4.05 1.23 -5.59
CA TYR A 124 -3.85 0.10 -4.68
C TYR A 124 -3.11 0.55 -3.42
N ILE A 125 -3.87 1.04 -2.44
CA ILE A 125 -3.47 1.46 -1.08
C ILE A 125 -2.28 2.46 -1.02
N ASP A 126 -1.08 2.04 -1.39
CA ASP A 126 0.16 2.86 -1.43
C ASP A 126 0.71 3.08 -2.85
N ASP A 127 0.30 2.28 -3.84
CA ASP A 127 0.78 2.29 -5.22
C ASP A 127 -0.25 2.97 -6.15
N ILE A 128 0.09 4.16 -6.66
CA ILE A 128 -0.78 4.92 -7.57
C ILE A 128 -0.14 4.94 -8.96
N LEU A 129 -0.91 4.61 -9.99
CA LEU A 129 -0.50 4.76 -11.38
C LEU A 129 -1.39 5.79 -12.09
N ILE A 130 -0.76 6.84 -12.62
CA ILE A 130 -1.42 7.86 -13.46
C ILE A 130 -0.94 7.69 -14.89
N GLY A 131 -1.87 7.61 -15.84
CA GLY A 131 -1.59 7.58 -17.28
C GLY A 131 -2.06 8.87 -17.96
N GLY A 132 -1.24 9.38 -18.87
CA GLY A 132 -1.52 10.53 -19.72
C GLY A 132 -1.42 10.19 -21.20
N THR A 133 -2.38 10.68 -22.01
CA THR A 133 -2.35 10.56 -23.48
C THR A 133 -1.46 11.65 -24.11
N SER A 134 -1.10 12.68 -23.37
CA SER A 134 -0.09 13.67 -23.71
C SER A 134 0.67 14.06 -22.43
N TRP A 135 1.77 14.81 -22.59
CA TRP A 135 2.52 15.32 -21.44
C TRP A 135 1.65 16.27 -20.59
N ASP A 136 0.93 17.19 -21.25
CA ASP A 136 0.07 18.15 -20.57
C ASP A 136 -1.07 17.47 -19.79
N ASP A 137 -1.70 16.43 -20.38
CA ASP A 137 -2.73 15.63 -19.72
C ASP A 137 -2.18 14.90 -18.47
N LEU A 138 -0.94 14.40 -18.55
CA LEU A 138 -0.28 13.79 -17.39
C LEU A 138 -0.03 14.84 -16.29
N CYS A 139 0.53 16.00 -16.65
CA CYS A 139 0.81 17.08 -15.70
C CYS A 139 -0.47 17.55 -15.00
N GLU A 140 -1.56 17.79 -15.74
CA GLU A 140 -2.84 18.22 -15.16
C GLU A 140 -3.39 17.19 -14.14
N LYS A 141 -3.31 15.89 -14.46
CA LYS A 141 -3.74 14.82 -13.54
C LYS A 141 -2.87 14.74 -12.30
N VAL A 142 -1.56 14.90 -12.45
CA VAL A 142 -0.60 14.89 -11.35
C VAL A 142 -0.82 16.09 -10.42
N GLU A 143 -1.02 17.29 -10.96
CA GLU A 143 -1.32 18.49 -10.17
C GLU A 143 -2.59 18.31 -9.33
N ARG A 144 -3.68 17.82 -9.93
CA ARG A 144 -4.92 17.52 -9.19
C ARG A 144 -4.71 16.48 -8.08
N LEU A 145 -3.84 15.49 -8.29
CA LEU A 145 -3.50 14.54 -7.23
C LEU A 145 -2.71 15.23 -6.11
N LEU A 146 -1.73 16.07 -6.44
CA LEU A 146 -0.93 16.78 -5.45
C LEU A 146 -1.79 17.71 -4.59
N ASP A 147 -2.78 18.38 -5.17
CA ASP A 147 -3.76 19.19 -4.43
C ASP A 147 -4.52 18.35 -3.38
N VAL A 148 -4.95 17.15 -3.76
CA VAL A 148 -5.58 16.19 -2.83
C VAL A 148 -4.58 15.73 -1.77
N CYS A 149 -3.33 15.43 -2.16
CA CYS A 149 -2.32 15.05 -1.19
C CYS A 149 -2.07 16.16 -0.16
N GLU A 150 -2.02 17.43 -0.59
CA GLU A 150 -1.87 18.57 0.30
C GLU A 150 -3.06 18.71 1.25
N GLN A 151 -4.29 18.68 0.71
CA GLN A 151 -5.54 18.80 1.48
C GLN A 151 -5.65 17.73 2.57
N TRP A 152 -5.21 16.51 2.27
CA TRP A 152 -5.32 15.35 3.16
C TRP A 152 -4.03 15.06 3.92
N HIS A 153 -3.01 15.93 3.80
CA HIS A 153 -1.68 15.77 4.40
C HIS A 153 -1.02 14.40 4.09
N LEU A 154 -1.23 13.91 2.86
CA LEU A 154 -0.57 12.73 2.31
C LEU A 154 0.80 13.11 1.74
N SER A 155 1.79 12.23 1.86
CA SER A 155 3.12 12.46 1.32
C SER A 155 3.47 11.40 0.28
N ILE A 156 4.10 11.83 -0.80
CA ILE A 156 4.61 10.96 -1.88
C ILE A 156 6.11 10.79 -1.70
N SER A 157 6.61 9.57 -1.82
CA SER A 157 8.05 9.30 -1.82
C SER A 157 8.63 9.64 -3.19
N VAL A 158 9.30 10.78 -3.31
CA VAL A 158 9.94 11.20 -4.58
C VAL A 158 10.97 10.17 -5.05
N GLU A 159 11.77 9.62 -4.13
CA GLU A 159 12.84 8.65 -4.42
C GLU A 159 12.31 7.31 -4.98
N LYS A 160 11.16 6.86 -4.51
CA LYS A 160 10.57 5.57 -4.91
C LYS A 160 9.55 5.68 -6.04
N SER A 161 9.20 6.90 -6.41
CA SER A 161 8.23 7.19 -7.46
C SER A 161 8.95 7.37 -8.81
N GLU A 162 8.28 7.01 -9.89
CA GLU A 162 8.74 7.19 -11.26
C GLU A 162 7.83 8.22 -11.95
N TRP A 163 8.42 9.29 -12.48
CA TRP A 163 7.68 10.46 -12.96
C TRP A 163 7.85 10.64 -14.47
N GLY A 164 6.74 10.71 -15.22
CA GLY A 164 6.76 11.03 -16.65
C GLY A 164 7.49 10.00 -17.52
N MET A 165 7.37 8.72 -17.19
CA MET A 165 8.04 7.63 -17.90
C MET A 165 7.18 7.11 -19.05
N SER A 166 7.81 6.64 -20.14
CA SER A 166 7.10 5.93 -21.23
C SER A 166 6.85 4.45 -20.92
N LYS A 167 7.54 3.92 -19.90
CA LYS A 167 7.46 2.54 -19.43
C LYS A 167 7.71 2.50 -17.93
N VAL A 168 6.85 1.83 -17.18
CA VAL A 168 6.87 1.82 -15.71
C VAL A 168 6.52 0.45 -15.16
N ASP A 169 7.06 0.12 -14.00
CA ASP A 169 6.74 -1.11 -13.30
C ASP A 169 5.57 -0.89 -12.33
N TYR A 170 4.46 -1.62 -12.50
CA TYR A 170 3.26 -1.49 -11.67
C TYR A 170 2.64 -2.86 -11.35
N LEU A 171 2.36 -3.12 -10.06
CA LEU A 171 1.73 -4.36 -9.56
C LEU A 171 2.33 -5.68 -10.10
N GLY A 172 3.65 -5.71 -10.33
CA GLY A 172 4.35 -6.89 -10.82
C GLY A 172 4.41 -7.03 -12.35
N HIS A 173 3.77 -6.11 -13.07
CA HIS A 173 3.82 -6.00 -14.52
C HIS A 173 4.67 -4.81 -14.94
N ARG A 174 5.12 -4.83 -16.19
CA ARG A 174 5.78 -3.71 -16.83
C ARG A 174 4.83 -3.13 -17.87
N VAL A 175 4.42 -1.89 -17.65
CA VAL A 175 3.39 -1.18 -18.41
C VAL A 175 4.04 -0.24 -19.41
N SER A 176 3.53 -0.20 -20.64
CA SER A 176 3.91 0.78 -21.65
C SER A 176 2.78 1.00 -22.66
N GLY A 177 2.96 1.95 -23.58
CA GLY A 177 2.04 2.13 -24.72
C GLY A 177 1.97 0.94 -25.69
N LEU A 178 2.83 -0.07 -25.55
CA LEU A 178 2.75 -1.34 -26.29
C LEU A 178 1.91 -2.41 -25.56
N GLY A 179 1.45 -2.10 -24.35
CA GLY A 179 0.70 -3.01 -23.48
C GLY A 179 1.49 -3.50 -22.27
N LEU A 180 1.03 -4.62 -21.72
CA LEU A 180 1.54 -5.23 -20.49
C LEU A 180 2.58 -6.30 -20.80
N GLU A 181 3.74 -6.18 -20.19
CA GLU A 181 4.80 -7.18 -20.21
C GLU A 181 5.00 -7.79 -18.82
N ALA A 182 5.39 -9.06 -18.75
CA ALA A 182 5.81 -9.68 -17.50
C ALA A 182 7.16 -9.09 -17.06
N LYS A 183 7.34 -8.87 -15.76
CA LYS A 183 8.65 -8.48 -15.22
C LYS A 183 9.71 -9.55 -15.50
N PRO A 184 10.87 -9.21 -16.10
CA PRO A 184 11.93 -10.17 -16.36
C PRO A 184 12.38 -10.95 -15.11
N LYS A 185 12.41 -10.26 -13.96
CA LYS A 185 12.82 -10.84 -12.68
C LYS A 185 11.84 -11.90 -12.15
N ASN A 186 10.55 -11.79 -12.49
CA ASN A 186 9.55 -12.80 -12.15
C ASN A 186 9.71 -14.04 -13.03
N LEU A 187 10.10 -13.85 -14.30
CA LEU A 187 10.40 -14.95 -15.22
C LEU A 187 11.64 -15.74 -14.77
N GLU A 188 12.72 -15.06 -14.36
CA GLU A 188 13.92 -15.71 -13.80
C GLU A 188 13.61 -16.50 -12.53
N SER A 189 12.75 -15.96 -11.66
CA SER A 189 12.33 -16.64 -10.43
C SER A 189 11.51 -17.90 -10.73
N LEU A 190 10.67 -17.87 -11.79
CA LEU A 190 9.88 -19.01 -12.24
C LEU A 190 10.74 -20.08 -12.91
N THR A 191 11.71 -19.71 -13.75
CA THR A 191 12.62 -20.67 -14.40
C THR A 191 13.61 -21.30 -13.42
N ALA A 192 13.90 -20.65 -12.30
CA ALA A 192 14.74 -21.19 -11.23
C ALA A 192 13.99 -22.05 -10.19
N LEU A 193 12.66 -22.17 -10.28
CA LEU A 193 11.90 -23.02 -9.35
C LEU A 193 12.20 -24.49 -9.63
N GLU A 194 12.66 -25.20 -8.60
CA GLU A 194 12.72 -26.66 -8.64
C GLU A 194 11.31 -27.24 -8.74
N PHE A 195 11.18 -28.33 -9.50
CA PHE A 195 9.90 -29.04 -9.63
C PHE A 195 9.39 -29.45 -8.24
N PRO A 196 8.15 -29.10 -7.88
CA PRO A 196 7.66 -29.31 -6.53
C PRO A 196 7.60 -30.80 -6.19
N ARG A 197 8.26 -31.16 -5.09
CA ARG A 197 8.34 -32.56 -4.60
C ARG A 197 7.25 -32.91 -3.58
N THR A 198 6.38 -31.95 -3.24
CA THR A 198 5.31 -32.12 -2.26
C THR A 198 4.02 -31.46 -2.74
N LEU A 199 2.87 -32.01 -2.33
CA LEU A 199 1.53 -31.44 -2.61
C LEU A 199 1.37 -30.00 -2.13
N LYS A 200 2.16 -29.57 -1.14
CA LYS A 200 2.12 -28.20 -0.59
C LYS A 200 2.96 -27.20 -1.39
N GLY A 201 3.86 -27.69 -2.24
CA GLY A 201 4.67 -26.87 -3.14
C GLY A 201 4.13 -26.81 -4.57
N LEU A 202 3.06 -27.56 -4.85
CA LEU A 202 2.31 -27.57 -6.11
C LEU A 202 1.32 -26.42 -6.17
#